data_AF-A0A109HGY7-F1
#
_entry.id   AF-A0A109HGY7-F1
#
_cell.length_a   1.000
_cell.length_b   1.000
_cell.length_c   1.000
_cell.angle_alpha   90.00
_cell.angle_beta   90.00
_cell.angle_gamma   90.00
#
_symmetry.space_group_name_H-M   'P 1'
#
loop_
_entity.id
_entity.type
_entity.pdbx_description
1 polymer ?
#
loop_
_entity_poly.entity_id
_entity_poly.type
_entity_poly.pdbx_seq_one_letter_code
_entity_poly.pdbx_strand_id
1 'polypeptide(L)'
;MGVLIYLVPAIGLWALTASVLAWVFFDRLRREQQEQASAQDTIERYQAALSQLKARAAASARELETLQQAYASLRQTLEAQTLEAQTLEETQEPHAAQEAMERPQVPILVMERLDISAEIGTLLAHVARVARSIRRYSAYSRGHNAPESSSARYDLHWLSDCLHSLDQIGHALARGNVDTLTAACTELLSMYEQYLKDGSGYNSRDTFQRLSSHVPLADVTDAIRSIAAKASLAGQAQTQAGEPAHAASLA
;
A
#
# COMPACT_ATOMS: atom_id res chain seq x y z
N MET A 1 -54.16 15.03 -63.36
CA MET A 1 -53.67 16.01 -62.36
C MET A 1 -53.87 15.57 -60.90
N GLY A 2 -54.83 14.70 -60.56
CA GLY A 2 -55.06 14.30 -59.15
C GLY A 2 -54.00 13.37 -58.52
N VAL A 3 -53.32 12.52 -59.30
CA VAL A 3 -52.36 11.53 -58.77
C VAL A 3 -51.06 12.16 -58.26
N LEU A 4 -50.61 13.27 -58.87
CA LEU A 4 -49.38 13.98 -58.50
C LEU A 4 -49.47 14.67 -57.13
N ILE A 5 -50.68 15.08 -56.70
CA ILE A 5 -50.90 15.81 -55.44
C ILE A 5 -50.70 14.90 -54.23
N TYR A 6 -51.00 13.60 -54.36
CA TYR A 6 -50.81 12.62 -53.26
C TYR A 6 -49.42 11.98 -53.25
N LEU A 7 -48.69 12.05 -54.37
CA LEU A 7 -47.40 11.38 -54.53
C LEU A 7 -46.27 12.16 -53.81
N VAL A 8 -46.32 13.49 -53.85
CA VAL A 8 -45.37 14.39 -53.16
C VAL A 8 -45.38 14.23 -51.63
N PRO A 9 -46.54 14.27 -50.92
CA PRO A 9 -46.55 14.08 -49.47
C PRO A 9 -46.16 12.66 -49.06
N ALA A 10 -46.49 11.64 -49.87
CA ALA A 10 -46.08 10.26 -49.62
C ALA A 10 -44.55 10.09 -49.67
N ILE A 11 -43.88 10.72 -50.65
CA ILE A 11 -42.42 10.74 -50.74
C ILE A 11 -41.80 11.49 -49.55
N GLY A 12 -42.39 12.62 -49.14
CA GLY A 12 -41.91 13.37 -47.97
C GLY A 12 -41.97 12.57 -46.68
N LEU A 13 -43.06 11.82 -46.46
CA LEU A 13 -43.22 10.95 -45.31
C LEU A 13 -42.20 9.80 -45.32
N TRP A 14 -41.94 9.21 -46.49
CA TRP A 14 -40.92 8.18 -46.68
C TRP A 14 -39.50 8.72 -46.42
N ALA A 15 -39.18 9.92 -46.90
CA ALA A 15 -37.88 10.53 -46.67
C ALA A 15 -37.64 10.84 -45.17
N LEU A 16 -38.67 11.31 -44.46
CA LEU A 16 -38.59 11.56 -43.02
C LEU A 16 -38.40 10.27 -42.23
N THR A 17 -39.19 9.24 -42.52
CA THR A 17 -39.07 7.94 -41.84
C THR A 17 -37.71 7.30 -42.12
N ALA A 18 -37.23 7.32 -43.37
CA ALA A 18 -35.90 6.82 -43.73
C ALA A 18 -34.77 7.59 -43.03
N SER A 19 -34.89 8.92 -42.91
CA SER A 19 -33.88 9.75 -42.23
C SER A 19 -33.81 9.45 -40.74
N VAL A 20 -34.95 9.28 -40.07
CA VAL A 20 -34.99 8.89 -38.65
C VAL A 20 -34.39 7.49 -38.46
N LEU A 21 -34.71 6.55 -39.35
CA LEU A 21 -34.22 5.18 -39.26
C LEU A 21 -32.70 5.11 -39.50
N ALA A 22 -32.18 5.89 -40.47
CA ALA A 22 -30.75 6.03 -40.70
C ALA A 22 -30.03 6.67 -39.51
N TRP A 23 -30.63 7.68 -38.88
CA TRP A 23 -30.07 8.33 -37.70
C TRP A 23 -29.97 7.36 -36.50
N VAL A 24 -31.02 6.59 -36.25
CA VAL A 24 -31.03 5.56 -35.18
C VAL A 24 -29.99 4.47 -35.45
N PHE A 25 -29.89 3.98 -36.68
CA PHE A 25 -28.89 2.98 -37.05
C PHE A 25 -27.46 3.52 -36.91
N PHE A 26 -27.22 4.76 -37.33
CA PHE A 26 -25.92 5.39 -37.21
C PHE A 26 -25.51 5.62 -35.75
N ASP A 27 -26.44 6.06 -34.91
CA ASP A 27 -26.18 6.23 -33.48
C ASP A 27 -25.88 4.89 -32.81
N ARG A 28 -26.63 3.83 -33.15
CA ARG A 28 -26.36 2.48 -32.66
C ARG A 28 -24.97 1.98 -33.09
N LEU A 29 -24.63 2.11 -34.37
CA LEU A 29 -23.33 1.69 -34.90
C LEU A 29 -22.18 2.46 -34.21
N ARG A 30 -22.39 3.75 -33.96
CA ARG A 30 -21.42 4.60 -33.27
C ARG A 30 -21.19 4.14 -31.83
N ARG A 31 -22.25 3.76 -31.11
CA ARG A 31 -22.15 3.19 -29.75
C ARG A 31 -21.38 1.87 -29.75
N GLU A 32 -21.69 0.97 -30.67
CA GLU A 32 -20.98 -0.32 -30.81
C GLU A 32 -19.49 -0.11 -31.13
N GLN A 33 -19.15 0.86 -31.99
CA GLN A 33 -17.74 1.20 -32.26
C GLN A 33 -17.04 1.82 -31.04
N GLN A 34 -17.72 2.65 -30.25
CA GLN A 34 -17.16 3.24 -29.04
C GLN A 34 -16.88 2.17 -27.96
N GLU A 35 -17.79 1.19 -27.81
CA GLU A 35 -17.58 0.06 -26.90
C GLU A 35 -16.36 -0.76 -27.33
N GLN A 36 -16.21 -1.06 -28.62
CA GLN A 36 -15.04 -1.79 -29.14
C GLN A 36 -13.74 -1.02 -28.94
N ALA A 37 -13.72 0.29 -29.20
CA ALA A 37 -12.55 1.13 -28.98
C ALA A 37 -12.16 1.17 -27.50
N SER A 38 -13.15 1.26 -26.59
CA SER A 38 -12.90 1.24 -25.15
C SER A 38 -12.34 -0.11 -24.69
N ALA A 39 -12.84 -1.22 -25.25
CA ALA A 39 -12.35 -2.56 -24.93
C ALA A 39 -10.89 -2.74 -25.40
N GLN A 40 -10.56 -2.29 -26.61
CA GLN A 40 -9.19 -2.31 -27.13
C GLN A 40 -8.23 -1.51 -26.26
N ASP A 41 -8.60 -0.27 -25.89
CA ASP A 41 -7.79 0.58 -25.03
C ASP A 41 -7.55 -0.08 -23.64
N THR A 42 -8.57 -0.73 -23.06
CA THR A 42 -8.36 -1.49 -21.82
C THR A 42 -7.39 -2.66 -21.98
N ILE A 43 -7.47 -3.41 -23.09
CA ILE A 43 -6.58 -4.52 -23.38
C ILE A 43 -5.13 -4.03 -23.52
N GLU A 44 -4.91 -2.94 -24.25
CA GLU A 44 -3.58 -2.33 -24.42
C GLU A 44 -2.98 -1.91 -23.08
N ARG A 45 -3.78 -1.29 -22.19
CA ARG A 45 -3.34 -0.94 -20.83
C ARG A 45 -2.98 -2.16 -20.01
N TYR A 46 -3.75 -3.25 -20.09
CA TYR A 46 -3.42 -4.49 -19.40
C TYR A 46 -2.13 -5.12 -19.94
N GLN A 47 -1.92 -5.09 -21.27
CA GLN A 47 -0.69 -5.57 -21.89
C GLN A 47 0.52 -4.73 -21.46
N ALA A 48 0.39 -3.41 -21.39
CA ALA A 48 1.43 -2.51 -20.90
C ALA A 48 1.74 -2.75 -19.40
N ALA A 49 0.72 -2.94 -18.58
CA ALA A 49 0.90 -3.28 -17.17
C ALA A 49 1.63 -4.63 -17.01
N LEU A 50 1.27 -5.63 -17.83
CA LEU A 50 1.89 -6.95 -17.81
C LEU A 50 3.35 -6.92 -18.28
N SER A 51 3.68 -6.12 -19.30
CA SER A 51 5.06 -5.93 -19.74
C SER A 51 5.89 -5.21 -18.67
N GLN A 52 5.32 -4.22 -17.98
CA GLN A 52 5.97 -3.53 -16.87
C GLN A 52 6.24 -4.46 -15.68
N LEU A 53 5.30 -5.34 -15.33
CA LEU A 53 5.50 -6.35 -14.28
C LEU A 53 6.61 -7.34 -14.66
N LYS A 54 6.63 -7.81 -15.91
CA LYS A 54 7.72 -8.66 -16.42
C LYS A 54 9.08 -7.97 -16.33
N ALA A 55 9.15 -6.68 -16.68
CA ALA A 55 10.38 -5.90 -16.59
C ALA A 55 10.86 -5.76 -15.13
N ARG A 56 9.94 -5.51 -14.18
CA ARG A 56 10.26 -5.47 -12.74
C ARG A 56 10.76 -6.81 -12.23
N ALA A 57 10.14 -7.91 -12.62
CA ALA A 57 10.58 -9.26 -12.25
C ALA A 57 11.99 -9.58 -12.80
N ALA A 58 12.30 -9.15 -14.02
CA ALA A 58 13.63 -9.30 -14.60
C ALA A 58 14.67 -8.43 -13.87
N ALA A 59 14.31 -7.22 -13.45
CA ALA A 59 15.18 -6.35 -12.66
C ALA A 59 15.48 -6.96 -11.28
N SER A 60 14.44 -7.45 -10.57
CA SER A 60 14.63 -8.09 -9.26
C SER A 60 15.46 -9.38 -9.35
N ALA A 61 15.33 -10.14 -10.44
CA ALA A 61 16.16 -11.33 -10.65
C ALA A 61 17.66 -10.97 -10.77
N ARG A 62 17.99 -9.88 -11.48
CA ARG A 62 19.38 -9.39 -11.56
C ARG A 62 19.90 -8.89 -10.22
N GLU A 63 19.06 -8.21 -9.44
CA GLU A 63 19.42 -7.78 -8.08
C GLU A 63 19.71 -8.98 -7.16
N LEU A 64 18.96 -10.07 -7.29
CA LEU A 64 19.25 -11.30 -6.54
C LEU A 64 20.57 -11.93 -6.97
N GLU A 65 20.87 -11.97 -8.26
CA GLU A 65 22.15 -12.47 -8.77
C GLU A 65 23.33 -11.63 -8.25
N THR A 66 23.22 -10.31 -8.23
CA THR A 66 24.28 -9.43 -7.71
C THR A 66 24.44 -9.59 -6.19
N LEU A 67 23.34 -9.73 -5.44
CA LEU A 67 23.39 -10.00 -4.01
C LEU A 67 24.00 -11.36 -3.70
N GLN A 68 23.71 -12.40 -4.47
CA GLN A 68 24.33 -13.72 -4.34
C GLN A 68 25.84 -13.65 -4.57
N GLN A 69 26.29 -12.91 -5.59
CA GLN A 69 27.71 -12.69 -5.86
C GLN A 69 28.39 -11.92 -4.73
N ALA A 70 27.76 -10.86 -4.22
CA ALA A 70 28.27 -10.09 -3.09
C ALA A 70 28.34 -10.92 -1.80
N TYR A 71 27.37 -11.80 -1.57
CA TYR A 71 27.38 -12.72 -0.44
C TYR A 71 28.51 -13.76 -0.57
N ALA A 72 28.71 -14.32 -1.76
CA ALA A 72 29.78 -15.28 -2.02
C ALA A 72 31.17 -14.64 -1.81
N SER A 73 31.38 -13.41 -2.26
CA SER A 73 32.65 -12.70 -2.04
C SER A 73 32.86 -12.36 -0.57
N LEU A 74 31.82 -11.89 0.15
CA LEU A 74 31.90 -11.65 1.58
C LEU A 74 32.28 -12.92 2.34
N ARG A 75 31.66 -14.05 2.00
CA ARG A 75 31.98 -15.34 2.60
C ARG A 75 33.44 -15.73 2.38
N GLN A 76 33.95 -15.57 1.16
CA GLN A 76 35.38 -15.82 0.87
C GLN A 76 36.30 -14.92 1.69
N THR A 77 35.95 -13.63 1.87
CA THR A 77 36.76 -12.72 2.70
C THR A 77 36.74 -13.11 4.18
N LEU A 78 35.61 -13.58 4.69
CA LEU A 78 35.51 -14.06 6.07
C LEU A 78 36.30 -15.36 6.25
N GLU A 79 36.20 -16.30 5.33
CA GLU A 79 36.98 -17.53 5.34
C GLU A 79 38.50 -17.23 5.29
N ALA A 80 38.93 -16.28 4.45
CA ALA A 80 40.32 -15.82 4.40
C ALA A 80 40.77 -15.17 5.71
N GLN A 81 39.95 -14.29 6.32
CA GLN A 81 40.26 -13.70 7.62
C GLN A 81 40.33 -14.74 8.75
N THR A 82 39.47 -15.75 8.73
CA THR A 82 39.53 -16.83 9.72
C THR A 82 40.77 -17.70 9.55
N LEU A 83 41.20 -17.95 8.31
CA LEU A 83 42.45 -18.65 8.00
C LEU A 83 43.66 -17.83 8.41
N GLU A 84 43.66 -16.52 8.11
CA GLU A 84 44.72 -15.59 8.55
C GLU A 84 44.79 -15.53 10.09
N ALA A 85 43.65 -15.44 10.78
CA ALA A 85 43.58 -15.47 12.23
C ALA A 85 44.09 -16.81 12.81
N GLN A 86 43.76 -17.95 12.18
CA GLN A 86 44.26 -19.27 12.57
C GLN A 86 45.77 -19.43 12.31
N THR A 87 46.30 -18.86 11.23
CA THR A 87 47.76 -18.85 10.96
C THR A 87 48.53 -17.90 11.87
N LEU A 88 47.90 -16.81 12.32
CA LEU A 88 48.47 -15.89 13.32
C LEU A 88 48.44 -16.51 14.74
N GLU A 89 47.44 -17.33 15.06
CA GLU A 89 47.38 -18.11 16.31
C GLU A 89 48.47 -19.21 16.40
N GLU A 90 48.97 -19.73 15.28
CA GLU A 90 50.12 -20.66 15.28
C GLU A 90 51.48 -19.98 15.50
N THR A 91 51.58 -18.64 15.38
CA THR A 91 52.89 -17.94 15.40
C THR A 91 53.08 -16.93 16.53
N GLN A 92 52.06 -16.52 17.31
CA GLN A 92 52.26 -15.41 18.25
C GLN A 92 51.58 -15.58 19.63
N GLU A 93 52.41 -15.61 20.68
CA GLU A 93 52.03 -15.35 22.08
C GLU A 93 51.35 -13.98 22.27
N PRO A 94 50.58 -13.79 23.36
CA PRO A 94 49.52 -12.80 23.43
C PRO A 94 50.06 -11.42 23.85
N HIS A 95 50.03 -10.45 22.95
CA HIS A 95 50.04 -9.05 23.35
C HIS A 95 49.19 -8.15 22.47
N ALA A 96 48.43 -7.30 23.17
CA ALA A 96 47.88 -6.02 22.77
C ALA A 96 46.64 -6.02 21.87
N ALA A 97 45.50 -5.96 22.57
CA ALA A 97 44.43 -4.97 22.42
C ALA A 97 44.55 -3.90 21.32
N GLN A 98 43.34 -3.49 20.89
CA GLN A 98 43.00 -2.32 20.08
C GLN A 98 43.26 -2.45 18.58
N GLU A 99 42.20 -2.85 17.88
CA GLU A 99 41.54 -1.98 16.89
C GLU A 99 40.19 -2.61 16.51
N ALA A 100 39.21 -2.44 17.42
CA ALA A 100 37.81 -2.71 17.10
C ALA A 100 37.32 -1.59 16.16
N MET A 101 37.61 -1.81 14.88
CA MET A 101 37.17 -1.03 13.74
C MET A 101 35.67 -0.76 13.83
N GLU A 102 35.34 0.52 13.96
CA GLU A 102 34.03 1.13 13.98
C GLU A 102 33.25 0.68 12.72
N ARG A 103 32.43 -0.38 12.85
CA ARG A 103 31.52 -0.81 11.77
C ARG A 103 30.42 0.24 11.62
N PRO A 104 30.21 0.81 10.41
CA PRO A 104 29.02 1.61 10.16
C PRO A 104 27.80 0.69 10.30
N GLN A 105 26.97 0.94 11.30
CA GLN A 105 25.70 0.24 11.46
C GLN A 105 24.77 0.65 10.33
N VAL A 106 24.62 -0.22 9.34
CA VAL A 106 23.65 -0.06 8.26
C VAL A 106 22.24 -0.19 8.86
N PRO A 107 21.33 0.78 8.67
CA PRO A 107 20.01 0.78 9.27
C PRO A 107 19.06 -0.15 8.50
N ILE A 108 19.23 -1.48 8.64
CA ILE A 108 18.29 -2.51 8.14
C ILE A 108 18.17 -3.63 9.19
N LEU A 109 18.03 -3.29 10.47
CA LEU A 109 18.08 -4.29 11.55
C LEU A 109 16.97 -4.14 12.58
N VAL A 110 15.79 -3.66 12.14
CA VAL A 110 14.59 -3.66 12.99
C VAL A 110 13.47 -4.51 12.40
N MET A 111 13.35 -4.57 11.07
CA MET A 111 12.35 -5.42 10.42
C MET A 111 12.74 -6.91 10.40
N GLU A 112 14.02 -7.23 10.63
CA GLU A 112 14.48 -8.62 10.78
C GLU A 112 14.29 -9.14 12.23
N ARG A 113 14.04 -8.24 13.20
CA ARG A 113 13.83 -8.60 14.61
C ARG A 113 12.35 -8.68 15.02
N LEU A 114 11.47 -7.98 14.29
CA LEU A 114 10.02 -8.11 14.40
C LEU A 114 9.49 -8.74 13.10
N ASP A 115 9.04 -9.98 13.16
CA ASP A 115 8.30 -10.60 12.06
C ASP A 115 6.90 -9.98 11.93
N ILE A 116 6.81 -8.82 11.28
CA ILE A 116 5.56 -8.05 11.07
C ILE A 116 5.21 -7.87 9.59
N SER A 117 5.87 -8.61 8.70
CA SER A 117 5.75 -8.44 7.24
C SER A 117 4.30 -8.57 6.75
N ALA A 118 3.54 -9.52 7.31
CA ALA A 118 2.13 -9.76 6.98
C ALA A 118 1.22 -8.60 7.42
N GLU A 119 1.47 -8.05 8.62
CA GLU A 119 0.72 -6.92 9.17
C GLU A 119 0.99 -5.66 8.35
N ILE A 120 2.24 -5.39 7.98
CA ILE A 120 2.60 -4.28 7.09
C ILE A 120 1.91 -4.43 5.74
N GLY A 121 1.85 -5.64 5.18
CA GLY A 121 1.09 -5.93 3.96
C GLY A 121 -0.40 -5.57 4.10
N THR A 122 -1.00 -5.89 5.24
CA THR A 122 -2.40 -5.55 5.55
C THR A 122 -2.62 -4.04 5.67
N LEU A 123 -1.71 -3.33 6.33
CA LEU A 123 -1.76 -1.86 6.44
C LEU A 123 -1.64 -1.19 5.07
N LEU A 124 -0.69 -1.63 4.23
CA LEU A 124 -0.52 -1.10 2.87
C LEU A 124 -1.76 -1.34 2.00
N ALA A 125 -2.35 -2.54 2.09
CA ALA A 125 -3.60 -2.85 1.40
C ALA A 125 -4.75 -1.95 1.88
N HIS A 126 -4.79 -1.60 3.17
CA HIS A 126 -5.76 -0.67 3.71
C HIS A 126 -5.55 0.77 3.21
N VAL A 127 -4.32 1.28 3.23
CA VAL A 127 -3.99 2.60 2.65
C VAL A 127 -4.47 2.67 1.19
N ALA A 128 -4.24 1.62 0.40
CA ALA A 128 -4.73 1.56 -0.98
C ALA A 128 -6.27 1.56 -1.07
N ARG A 129 -6.97 0.88 -0.16
CA ARG A 129 -8.45 0.89 -0.06
C ARG A 129 -8.97 2.27 0.28
N VAL A 130 -8.37 2.95 1.26
CA VAL A 130 -8.73 4.33 1.65
C VAL A 130 -8.48 5.30 0.50
N ALA A 131 -7.31 5.26 -0.15
CA ALA A 131 -6.99 6.10 -1.29
C ALA A 131 -7.96 5.88 -2.47
N ARG A 132 -8.38 4.62 -2.71
CA ARG A 132 -9.40 4.30 -3.72
C ARG A 132 -10.76 4.90 -3.36
N SER A 133 -11.16 4.87 -2.09
CA SER A 133 -12.40 5.49 -1.61
C SER A 133 -12.37 7.00 -1.76
N ILE A 134 -11.27 7.66 -1.40
CA ILE A 134 -11.06 9.10 -1.64
C ILE A 134 -11.21 9.43 -3.13
N ARG A 135 -10.56 8.64 -4.00
CA ARG A 135 -10.66 8.84 -5.46
C ARG A 135 -12.09 8.74 -5.99
N ARG A 136 -12.98 7.96 -5.37
CA ARG A 136 -14.39 7.85 -5.81
C ARG A 136 -15.16 9.16 -5.63
N TYR A 137 -14.79 9.98 -4.65
CA TYR A 137 -15.39 11.31 -4.46
C TYR A 137 -14.81 12.37 -5.41
N SER A 138 -13.73 12.06 -6.16
CA SER A 138 -13.16 13.01 -7.12
C SER A 138 -14.11 13.31 -8.27
N ALA A 139 -14.04 14.53 -8.80
CA ALA A 139 -14.77 14.98 -9.99
C ALA A 139 -14.55 14.07 -11.21
N TYR A 140 -13.37 13.44 -11.31
CA TYR A 140 -13.04 12.48 -12.38
C TYR A 140 -13.86 11.19 -12.29
N SER A 141 -14.11 10.68 -11.09
CA SER A 141 -14.85 9.42 -10.88
C SER A 141 -16.36 9.62 -10.92
N ARG A 142 -16.86 10.74 -10.39
CA ARG A 142 -18.30 11.05 -10.41
C ARG A 142 -18.77 11.63 -11.75
N GLY A 143 -17.85 12.16 -12.56
CA GLY A 143 -18.17 13.00 -13.71
C GLY A 143 -18.33 14.46 -13.28
N HIS A 144 -17.73 15.38 -14.04
CA HIS A 144 -17.56 16.79 -13.65
C HIS A 144 -18.84 17.46 -13.11
N ASN A 145 -20.00 17.12 -13.69
CA ASN A 145 -21.30 17.73 -13.39
C ASN A 145 -22.23 16.87 -12.51
N ALA A 146 -21.80 15.68 -12.05
CA ALA A 146 -22.65 14.85 -11.19
C ALA A 146 -22.74 15.47 -9.78
N PRO A 147 -23.91 15.44 -9.13
CA PRO A 147 -24.09 16.01 -7.79
C PRO A 147 -23.15 15.33 -6.79
N GLU A 148 -22.50 16.13 -5.94
CA GLU A 148 -21.69 15.62 -4.85
C GLU A 148 -22.60 15.13 -3.72
N SER A 149 -22.27 13.96 -3.14
CA SER A 149 -22.98 13.47 -1.96
C SER A 149 -22.89 14.50 -0.84
N SER A 150 -24.01 14.75 -0.14
CA SER A 150 -24.01 15.59 1.06
C SER A 150 -23.09 15.05 2.16
N SER A 151 -22.76 13.74 2.13
CA SER A 151 -21.81 13.09 3.02
C SER A 151 -20.34 13.22 2.58
N ALA A 152 -20.05 13.61 1.34
CA ALA A 152 -18.72 13.51 0.75
C ALA A 152 -17.65 14.26 1.55
N ARG A 153 -17.98 15.48 2.01
CA ARG A 153 -17.08 16.30 2.84
C ARG A 153 -16.67 15.60 4.14
N TYR A 154 -17.60 14.88 4.77
CA TYR A 154 -17.35 14.18 6.03
C TYR A 154 -16.59 12.89 5.76
N ASP A 155 -17.02 12.15 4.75
CA ASP A 155 -16.37 10.91 4.34
C ASP A 155 -14.89 11.18 3.99
N LEU A 156 -14.61 12.25 3.24
CA LEU A 156 -13.24 12.67 2.89
C LEU A 156 -12.42 13.12 4.11
N HIS A 157 -13.03 13.85 5.05
CA HIS A 157 -12.35 14.28 6.28
C HIS A 157 -11.85 13.07 7.07
N TRP A 158 -12.75 12.12 7.38
CA TRP A 158 -12.42 10.94 8.18
C TRP A 158 -11.51 9.95 7.44
N LEU A 159 -11.63 9.82 6.12
CA LEU A 159 -10.69 9.02 5.33
C LEU A 159 -9.28 9.64 5.31
N SER A 160 -9.17 10.97 5.29
CA SER A 160 -7.88 11.66 5.35
C SER A 160 -7.25 11.55 6.74
N ASP A 161 -8.06 11.69 7.78
CA ASP A 161 -7.63 11.52 9.18
C ASP A 161 -7.11 10.09 9.42
N CYS A 162 -7.78 9.09 8.86
CA CYS A 162 -7.33 7.70 8.87
C CYS A 162 -5.93 7.51 8.24
N LEU A 163 -5.66 8.14 7.09
CA LEU A 163 -4.33 8.09 6.46
C LEU A 163 -3.28 8.84 7.29
N HIS A 164 -3.63 9.98 7.86
CA HIS A 164 -2.73 10.76 8.68
C HIS A 164 -2.28 9.99 9.92
N SER A 165 -3.18 9.29 10.60
CA SER A 165 -2.82 8.53 11.79
C SER A 165 -2.03 7.26 11.47
N LEU A 166 -2.20 6.68 10.27
CA LEU A 166 -1.35 5.58 9.79
C LEU A 166 0.08 6.03 9.47
N ASP A 167 0.28 7.29 9.07
CA ASP A 167 1.62 7.86 8.82
C ASP A 167 2.48 7.87 10.09
N GLN A 168 1.87 8.04 11.26
CA GLN A 168 2.58 8.00 12.55
C GLN A 168 3.18 6.62 12.83
N ILE A 169 2.48 5.54 12.47
CA ILE A 169 3.02 4.17 12.57
C ILE A 169 4.19 4.00 11.60
N GLY A 170 4.08 4.50 10.37
CA GLY A 170 5.17 4.48 9.39
C GLY A 170 6.45 5.16 9.91
N HIS A 171 6.30 6.32 10.54
CA HIS A 171 7.42 7.03 11.18
C HIS A 171 8.02 6.28 12.36
N ALA A 172 7.18 5.68 13.22
CA ALA A 172 7.65 4.90 14.35
C ALA A 172 8.44 3.65 13.89
N LEU A 173 7.95 2.96 12.85
CA LEU A 173 8.65 1.83 12.22
C LEU A 173 10.00 2.25 11.63
N ALA A 174 10.04 3.36 10.89
CA ALA A 174 11.27 3.85 10.26
C ALA A 174 12.36 4.22 11.28
N ARG A 175 11.96 4.72 12.45
CA ARG A 175 12.88 5.06 13.56
C ARG A 175 13.33 3.85 14.37
N GLY A 176 12.67 2.70 14.21
CA GLY A 176 13.04 1.47 14.89
C GLY A 176 12.83 1.46 16.40
N ASN A 177 12.06 2.42 16.93
CA ASN A 177 11.82 2.55 18.37
C ASN A 177 10.50 1.87 18.76
N VAL A 178 10.65 0.75 19.48
CA VAL A 178 9.56 -0.15 19.91
C VAL A 178 8.54 0.55 20.82
N ASP A 179 8.98 1.45 21.70
CA ASP A 179 8.08 2.17 22.61
C ASP A 179 7.22 3.15 21.83
N THR A 180 7.83 3.90 20.90
CA THR A 180 7.09 4.84 20.04
C THR A 180 6.12 4.11 19.11
N LEU A 181 6.48 2.91 18.64
CA LEU A 181 5.61 2.07 17.82
C LEU A 181 4.39 1.58 18.61
N THR A 182 4.61 1.12 19.83
CA THR A 182 3.54 0.63 20.71
C THR A 182 2.59 1.76 21.10
N ALA A 183 3.12 2.95 21.41
CA ALA A 183 2.32 4.15 21.69
C ALA A 183 1.46 4.56 20.47
N ALA A 184 2.07 4.66 19.28
CA ALA A 184 1.36 5.01 18.05
C ALA A 184 0.26 3.98 17.70
N CYS A 185 0.53 2.68 17.89
CA CYS A 185 -0.49 1.65 17.68
C CYS A 185 -1.66 1.79 18.66
N THR A 186 -1.38 2.07 19.94
CA THR A 186 -2.41 2.22 20.97
C THR A 186 -3.28 3.46 20.73
N GLU A 187 -2.66 4.57 20.35
CA GLU A 187 -3.37 5.80 19.97
C GLU A 187 -4.28 5.58 18.76
N LEU A 188 -3.78 4.91 17.73
CA LEU A 188 -4.57 4.60 16.53
C LEU A 188 -5.76 3.69 16.84
N LEU A 189 -5.57 2.66 17.68
CA LEU A 189 -6.65 1.77 18.11
C LEU A 189 -7.74 2.53 18.88
N SER A 190 -7.35 3.41 19.80
CA SER A 190 -8.26 4.27 20.55
C SER A 190 -9.07 5.17 19.60
N MET A 191 -8.40 5.78 18.61
CA MET A 191 -9.05 6.63 17.63
C MET A 191 -10.05 5.85 16.76
N TYR A 192 -9.69 4.67 16.26
CA TYR A 192 -10.60 3.84 15.46
C TYR A 192 -11.80 3.34 16.27
N GLU A 193 -11.60 3.02 17.55
CA GLU A 193 -12.70 2.68 18.45
C GLU A 193 -13.64 3.87 18.66
N GLN A 194 -13.08 5.07 18.82
CA GLN A 194 -13.85 6.30 18.93
C GLN A 194 -14.66 6.59 17.66
N TYR A 195 -14.10 6.34 16.47
CA TYR A 195 -14.84 6.50 15.22
C TYR A 195 -16.10 5.64 15.16
N LEU A 196 -16.10 4.45 15.77
CA LEU A 196 -17.26 3.56 15.79
C LEU A 196 -18.30 3.92 16.85
N LYS A 197 -17.88 4.68 17.88
CA LYS A 197 -18.73 5.10 19.01
C LYS A 197 -19.24 6.52 18.90
N ASP A 198 -18.68 7.31 17.99
CA ASP A 198 -19.08 8.69 17.76
C ASP A 198 -20.59 8.80 17.49
N GLY A 199 -21.21 9.76 18.19
CA GLY A 199 -22.62 10.11 18.07
C GLY A 199 -22.79 11.61 17.83
N SER A 200 -21.71 12.31 17.51
CA SER A 200 -21.73 13.73 17.16
C SER A 200 -22.50 13.96 15.84
N GLY A 201 -23.00 15.17 15.61
CA GLY A 201 -23.69 15.55 14.38
C GLY A 201 -22.83 15.46 13.10
N TYR A 202 -21.54 15.16 13.22
CA TYR A 202 -20.55 14.99 12.16
C TYR A 202 -20.00 13.56 12.11
N ASN A 203 -20.91 12.60 12.24
CA ASN A 203 -20.66 11.26 12.71
C ASN A 203 -19.63 10.44 11.90
N SER A 204 -18.45 10.21 12.47
CA SER A 204 -17.43 9.28 11.94
C SER A 204 -17.97 7.85 11.83
N ARG A 205 -18.88 7.44 12.73
CA ARG A 205 -19.51 6.11 12.70
C ARG A 205 -20.28 5.89 11.42
N ASP A 206 -21.09 6.88 11.02
CA ASP A 206 -21.92 6.77 9.82
C ASP A 206 -21.05 6.69 8.55
N THR A 207 -19.89 7.34 8.56
CA THR A 207 -18.88 7.25 7.49
C THR A 207 -18.36 5.83 7.35
N PHE A 208 -17.83 5.25 8.42
CA PHE A 208 -17.22 3.91 8.37
C PHE A 208 -18.26 2.79 8.27
N GLN A 209 -19.51 3.01 8.71
CA GLN A 209 -20.62 2.10 8.42
C GLN A 209 -20.96 2.10 6.93
N ARG A 210 -21.12 3.28 6.32
CA ARG A 210 -21.44 3.43 4.90
C ARG A 210 -20.31 2.91 3.99
N LEU A 211 -19.07 3.12 4.40
CA LEU A 211 -17.87 2.69 3.67
C LEU A 211 -17.34 1.32 4.09
N SER A 212 -18.05 0.58 4.96
CA SER A 212 -17.58 -0.70 5.52
C SER A 212 -17.17 -1.74 4.47
N SER A 213 -17.85 -1.76 3.31
CA SER A 213 -17.53 -2.65 2.18
C SER A 213 -16.30 -2.22 1.38
N HIS A 214 -15.85 -0.98 1.52
CA HIS A 214 -14.72 -0.41 0.79
C HIS A 214 -13.49 -0.23 1.67
N VAL A 215 -13.71 0.09 2.94
CA VAL A 215 -12.70 0.40 3.94
C VAL A 215 -13.07 -0.34 5.23
N PRO A 216 -12.93 -1.68 5.28
CA PRO A 216 -13.19 -2.42 6.50
C PRO A 216 -12.08 -2.13 7.51
N LEU A 217 -12.48 -1.74 8.72
CA LEU A 217 -11.55 -1.44 9.80
C LEU A 217 -11.10 -2.71 10.55
N ALA A 218 -11.90 -3.78 10.55
CA ALA A 218 -11.64 -5.00 11.32
C ALA A 218 -10.23 -5.58 11.06
N ASP A 219 -9.90 -5.89 9.80
CA ASP A 219 -8.60 -6.46 9.40
C ASP A 219 -7.42 -5.59 9.87
N VAL A 220 -7.60 -4.26 9.85
CA VAL A 220 -6.56 -3.29 10.17
C VAL A 220 -6.37 -3.17 11.66
N THR A 221 -7.47 -3.10 12.40
CA THR A 221 -7.44 -3.09 13.87
C THR A 221 -6.79 -4.38 14.38
N ASP A 222 -7.05 -5.52 13.75
CA ASP A 222 -6.40 -6.79 14.08
C ASP A 222 -4.89 -6.76 13.77
N ALA A 223 -4.50 -6.24 12.60
CA ALA A 223 -3.09 -6.07 12.24
C ALA A 223 -2.36 -5.11 13.20
N ILE A 224 -2.96 -3.97 13.57
CA ILE A 224 -2.38 -3.01 14.52
C ILE A 224 -2.21 -3.65 15.90
N ARG A 225 -3.21 -4.42 16.38
CA ARG A 225 -3.09 -5.16 17.65
C ARG A 225 -1.96 -6.18 17.60
N SER A 226 -1.80 -6.89 16.49
CA SER A 226 -0.69 -7.83 16.30
C SER A 226 0.67 -7.13 16.33
N ILE A 227 0.83 -5.99 15.64
CA ILE A 227 2.06 -5.18 15.68
C ILE A 227 2.36 -4.73 17.12
N ALA A 228 1.37 -4.19 17.83
CA ALA A 228 1.55 -3.73 19.21
C ALA A 228 1.98 -4.87 20.15
N ALA A 229 1.37 -6.06 20.00
CA ALA A 229 1.73 -7.24 20.79
C ALA A 229 3.16 -7.71 20.49
N LYS A 230 3.53 -7.81 19.20
CA LYS A 230 4.89 -8.21 18.77
C LYS A 230 5.95 -7.19 19.21
N ALA A 231 5.63 -5.90 19.14
CA ALA A 231 6.49 -4.82 19.62
C ALA A 231 6.71 -4.92 21.14
N SER A 232 5.64 -5.08 21.91
CA SER A 232 5.72 -5.21 23.37
C SER A 232 6.58 -6.41 23.79
N LEU A 233 6.43 -7.56 23.12
CA LEU A 233 7.23 -8.76 23.39
C LEU A 233 8.71 -8.54 23.05
N ALA A 234 9.01 -7.88 21.93
CA ALA A 234 10.38 -7.55 21.55
C ALA A 234 11.05 -6.59 22.55
N GLY A 235 10.31 -5.60 23.04
CA GLY A 235 10.78 -4.68 24.08
C GLY A 235 11.13 -5.40 25.38
N GLN A 236 10.25 -6.31 25.85
CA GLN A 236 10.49 -7.11 27.06
C GLN A 236 11.73 -8.01 26.93
N ALA A 237 11.94 -8.64 25.76
CA ALA A 237 13.11 -9.46 25.49
C ALA A 237 14.41 -8.64 25.48
N GLN A 238 14.37 -7.38 25.00
CA GLN A 238 15.49 -6.46 25.04
C GLN A 238 15.84 -6.03 26.47
N THR A 239 14.85 -5.74 27.31
CA THR A 239 15.05 -5.36 28.71
C THR A 239 15.65 -6.51 29.52
N GLN A 240 15.17 -7.74 29.33
CA GLN A 240 15.69 -8.93 30.02
C GLN A 240 17.11 -9.33 29.56
N ALA A 241 17.45 -9.13 28.28
CA ALA A 241 18.78 -9.39 27.76
C ALA A 241 19.83 -8.34 28.18
N GLY A 242 19.40 -7.14 28.59
CA GLY A 242 20.26 -6.09 29.12
C GLY A 242 20.66 -6.27 30.60
N GLU A 243 20.02 -7.20 31.31
CA GLU A 243 20.18 -7.40 32.75
C GLU A 243 21.24 -8.41 33.26
N PRO A 244 22.16 -9.01 32.46
CA PRO A 244 23.23 -9.85 33.03
C PRO A 244 24.57 -9.13 33.27
N ALA A 245 24.74 -7.85 32.88
CA ALA A 245 26.05 -7.18 32.95
C ALA A 245 26.34 -6.42 34.26
N HIS A 246 25.33 -6.06 35.07
CA HIS A 246 25.56 -5.25 36.27
C HIS A 246 25.73 -6.06 37.57
N ALA A 247 25.37 -7.34 37.60
CA ALA A 247 25.51 -8.18 38.79
C ALA A 247 26.90 -8.81 38.97
N ALA A 248 27.77 -8.79 37.95
CA ALA A 248 29.10 -9.40 38.01
C ALA A 248 30.25 -8.43 38.35
N SER A 249 29.95 -7.14 38.56
CA SER A 249 30.97 -6.10 38.88
C SER A 249 31.08 -5.78 40.38
N LEU A 250 30.36 -6.49 41.25
CA LEU A 250 30.34 -6.23 42.70
C LEU A 250 30.53 -7.51 43.55
N ALA A 251 31.27 -8.49 43.06
CA ALA A 251 31.72 -9.65 43.84
C ALA A 251 33.25 -9.71 43.89
#